data_AF-X1QMN9-F1
#
_entry.id   AF-X1QMN9-F1
#
_cell.length_a   1.000
_cell.length_b   1.000
_cell.length_c   1.000
_cell.angle_alpha   90.00
_cell.angle_beta   90.00
_cell.angle_gamma   90.00
#
_symmetry.space_group_name_H-M   'P 1'
#
loop_
_entity.id
_entity.type
_entity.pdbx_description
1 polymer ?
#
loop_
_entity_poly.entity_id
_entity_poly.type
_entity_poly.pdbx_seq_one_letter_code
_entity_poly.pdbx_strand_id
1 'polypeptide(L)'
;MAQAMRRYKKCDNKKPKSRIRKEMNLCKKFWGCYPLHYYRYDLYRKDKELSESKLLNYIPEFFFYRLFLPFYDSEKYKILLTDKIITEQFFRSLSIPQPHTICKLINNHIYTSELVEISYNDVEQELT
;
A
#
# COMPACT_ATOMS: atom_id res chain seq x y z
N MET A 1 -1.82 5.05 -9.00
CA MET A 1 -1.43 6.27 -9.75
C MET A 1 -2.52 6.85 -10.65
N ALA A 2 -3.36 6.05 -11.33
CA ALA A 2 -4.43 6.56 -12.20
C ALA A 2 -5.34 7.61 -11.52
N GLN A 3 -5.76 7.35 -10.28
CA GLN A 3 -6.57 8.29 -9.52
C GLN A 3 -5.85 9.61 -9.22
N ALA A 4 -4.57 9.57 -8.86
CA ALA A 4 -3.77 10.77 -8.60
C ALA A 4 -3.62 11.64 -9.85
N MET A 5 -3.38 11.02 -11.02
CA MET A 5 -3.36 11.73 -12.30
C MET A 5 -4.71 12.36 -12.64
N ARG A 6 -5.82 11.67 -12.35
CA ARG A 6 -7.17 12.21 -12.54
C ARG A 6 -7.41 13.43 -11.65
N ARG A 7 -7.02 13.38 -10.38
CA ARG A 7 -7.11 14.53 -9.45
C ARG A 7 -6.28 15.71 -9.97
N TYR A 8 -5.04 15.45 -10.38
CA TYR A 8 -4.20 16.48 -10.97
C TYR A 8 -4.89 17.13 -12.18
N LYS A 9 -5.37 16.34 -13.15
CA LYS A 9 -6.03 16.89 -14.36
C LYS A 9 -7.22 17.79 -13.99
N LYS A 10 -8.09 17.34 -13.07
CA LYS A 10 -9.32 18.04 -12.65
C LYS A 10 -9.11 19.18 -11.64
N CYS A 11 -7.90 19.41 -11.14
CA CYS A 11 -7.67 20.44 -10.13
C CYS A 11 -7.48 21.82 -10.77
N ASP A 12 -8.28 22.80 -10.35
CA ASP A 12 -8.17 24.18 -10.83
C ASP A 12 -7.19 25.02 -9.98
N ASN A 13 -6.97 24.62 -8.72
CA ASN A 13 -6.10 25.33 -7.78
C ASN A 13 -4.63 24.84 -7.83
N LYS A 14 -4.01 24.89 -9.01
CA LYS A 14 -2.62 24.44 -9.21
C LYS A 14 -1.62 25.58 -9.05
N LYS A 15 -0.44 25.27 -8.53
CA LYS A 15 0.75 26.12 -8.65
C LYS A 15 1.05 26.42 -10.12
N PRO A 16 1.77 27.52 -10.43
CA PRO A 16 2.24 27.77 -11.78
C PRO A 16 3.03 26.58 -12.35
N LYS A 17 2.85 26.28 -13.64
CA LYS A 17 3.51 25.14 -14.31
C LYS A 17 5.04 25.18 -14.16
N SER A 18 5.63 26.38 -14.17
CA SER A 18 7.07 26.58 -13.97
C SER A 18 7.53 26.12 -12.58
N ARG A 19 6.78 26.46 -11.53
CA ARG A 19 7.07 26.03 -10.15
C ARG A 19 6.91 24.51 -10.00
N ILE A 20 5.83 23.94 -10.53
CA ILE A 20 5.61 22.48 -10.54
C ILE A 20 6.80 21.77 -11.21
N ARG A 21 7.25 22.26 -12.37
CA ARG A 21 8.38 21.67 -13.09
C ARG A 21 9.69 21.78 -12.29
N LYS A 22 9.95 22.92 -11.64
CA LYS A 22 11.12 23.09 -10.77
C LYS A 22 11.11 22.10 -9.59
N GLU A 23 9.99 22.04 -8.87
CA GLU A 23 9.80 21.14 -7.73
C GLU A 23 9.93 19.66 -8.15
N MET A 24 9.32 19.25 -9.26
CA MET A 24 9.49 17.89 -9.78
C MET A 24 10.93 17.58 -10.19
N ASN A 25 11.63 18.53 -10.82
CA ASN A 25 13.03 18.35 -11.20
C ASN A 25 13.93 18.21 -9.97
N LEU A 26 13.66 18.97 -8.90
CA LEU A 26 14.35 18.85 -7.62
C LEU A 26 14.16 17.44 -7.05
N CYS A 27 12.91 16.96 -6.94
CA CYS A 27 12.64 15.60 -6.44
C CYS A 27 13.30 14.53 -7.33
N LYS A 28 13.23 14.67 -8.66
CA LYS A 28 13.84 13.72 -9.60
C LYS A 28 15.36 13.69 -9.46
N LYS A 29 16.01 14.85 -9.30
CA LYS A 29 17.45 14.95 -9.13
C LYS A 29 17.91 14.34 -7.81
N PHE A 30 17.18 14.60 -6.72
CA PHE A 30 17.52 14.08 -5.39
C PHE A 30 17.33 12.57 -5.30
N TRP A 31 16.18 12.06 -5.75
CA TRP A 31 15.83 10.64 -5.64
C TRP A 31 16.31 9.78 -6.80
N GLY A 32 16.77 10.36 -7.91
CA GLY A 32 17.18 9.61 -9.11
C GLY A 32 16.03 8.90 -9.84
N CYS A 33 14.77 9.11 -9.45
CA CYS A 33 13.60 8.47 -10.05
C CYS A 33 12.47 9.47 -10.35
N TYR A 34 11.48 9.08 -11.16
CA TYR A 34 10.35 9.95 -11.44
C TYR A 34 9.49 10.19 -10.17
N PRO A 35 9.18 11.44 -9.80
CA PRO A 35 8.57 11.77 -8.51
C PRO A 35 7.04 11.56 -8.52
N LEU A 36 6.59 10.30 -8.66
CA LEU A 36 5.15 9.95 -8.67
C LEU A 36 4.41 10.44 -7.41
N HIS A 37 5.11 10.44 -6.28
CA HIS A 37 4.61 10.88 -4.98
C HIS A 37 4.21 12.36 -4.94
N TYR A 38 4.84 13.18 -5.77
CA TYR A 38 4.47 14.59 -5.94
C TYR A 38 2.98 14.73 -6.32
N TYR A 39 2.49 13.85 -7.19
CA TYR A 39 1.08 13.80 -7.55
C TYR A 39 0.24 13.01 -6.56
N ARG A 40 0.78 11.93 -5.97
CA ARG A 40 0.06 11.11 -4.99
C ARG A 40 -0.40 11.95 -3.79
N TYR A 41 0.45 12.86 -3.33
CA TYR A 41 0.21 13.75 -2.17
C TYR A 41 -0.30 15.14 -2.55
N ASP A 42 -0.70 15.33 -3.81
CA ASP A 42 -1.27 16.57 -4.32
C ASP A 42 -0.37 17.83 -4.09
N LEU A 43 0.95 17.66 -4.13
CA LEU A 43 1.95 18.72 -3.86
C LEU A 43 1.97 19.83 -4.92
N TYR A 44 1.28 19.62 -6.05
CA TYR A 44 1.08 20.60 -7.11
C TYR A 44 0.08 21.70 -6.74
N ARG A 45 -0.70 21.54 -5.68
CA ARG A 45 -1.75 22.51 -5.31
C ARG A 45 -1.16 23.77 -4.65
N LYS A 46 -1.82 24.92 -4.82
CA LYS A 46 -1.34 26.20 -4.26
C LYS A 46 -1.34 26.23 -2.73
N ASP A 47 -2.27 25.52 -2.09
CA ASP A 47 -2.37 25.39 -0.62
C ASP A 47 -1.28 24.49 -0.01
N LYS A 48 -0.38 23.92 -0.83
CA LYS A 48 0.77 23.12 -0.41
C LYS A 48 2.08 23.85 -0.66
N GLU A 49 2.30 24.92 0.10
CA GLU A 49 3.57 25.63 0.13
C GLU A 49 4.55 24.90 1.06
N LEU A 50 5.50 24.18 0.47
CA LEU A 50 6.56 23.48 1.19
C LEU A 50 7.92 24.07 0.83
N SER A 51 8.82 24.13 1.80
CA SER A 51 10.25 24.35 1.53
C SER A 51 10.83 23.17 0.75
N GLU A 52 11.96 23.37 0.08
CA GLU A 52 12.67 22.30 -0.62
C GLU A 52 12.98 21.11 0.31
N SER A 53 13.45 21.38 1.52
CA SER A 53 13.71 20.34 2.52
C SER A 53 12.48 19.50 2.85
N LYS A 54 11.32 20.13 3.04
CA LYS A 54 10.06 19.42 3.31
C LYS A 54 9.54 18.68 2.09
N LEU A 55 9.75 19.22 0.88
CA LEU A 55 9.38 18.56 -0.37
C LEU A 55 10.19 17.28 -0.61
N LEU A 56 11.45 17.26 -0.16
CA LEU A 56 12.34 16.11 -0.27
C LEU A 56 12.18 15.12 0.90
N ASN A 57 11.50 15.50 1.98
CA ASN A 57 11.30 14.69 3.18
C ASN A 57 10.19 13.63 3.01
N TYR A 58 10.24 12.86 1.92
CA TYR A 58 9.45 11.65 1.73
C TYR A 58 10.35 10.58 1.11
N ILE A 59 10.19 9.32 1.50
CA ILE A 59 10.90 8.21 0.87
C ILE A 59 10.05 7.68 -0.29
N PRO A 60 10.53 7.67 -1.55
CA PRO A 60 9.78 7.04 -2.62
C PRO A 60 9.60 5.55 -2.36
N GLU A 61 8.40 5.02 -2.64
CA GLU A 61 8.04 3.60 -2.47
C GLU A 61 9.12 2.62 -2.94
N PHE A 62 9.73 2.85 -4.12
CA PHE A 62 10.81 2.00 -4.60
C PHE A 62 11.95 1.86 -3.59
N PHE A 63 12.41 2.98 -3.01
CA PHE A 63 13.47 2.98 -2.00
C PHE A 63 12.98 2.29 -0.72
N PHE A 64 11.75 2.57 -0.29
CA PHE A 64 11.17 1.90 0.89
C PHE A 64 11.18 0.38 0.72
N TYR A 65 10.57 -0.15 -0.34
CA TYR A 65 10.44 -1.59 -0.53
C TYR A 65 11.77 -2.31 -0.84
N ARG A 66 12.71 -1.64 -1.51
CA ARG A 66 13.99 -2.26 -1.90
C ARG A 66 15.09 -2.12 -0.87
N LEU A 67 15.20 -0.95 -0.24
CA LEU A 67 16.27 -0.67 0.69
C LEU A 67 15.81 -0.89 2.11
N PHE A 68 14.67 -0.35 2.51
CA PHE A 68 14.28 -0.30 3.92
C PHE A 68 13.53 -1.55 4.38
N LEU A 69 12.54 -2.02 3.61
CA LEU A 69 11.70 -3.14 4.01
C LEU A 69 12.51 -4.41 4.38
N PRO A 70 13.57 -4.81 3.65
CA PRO A 70 14.39 -5.94 4.05
C PRO A 70 15.08 -5.81 5.42
N PHE A 71 15.32 -4.58 5.91
CA PHE A 71 15.87 -4.36 7.25
C PHE A 71 14.80 -4.33 8.34
N TYR A 72 13.54 -4.01 7.98
CA TYR A 72 12.41 -4.01 8.91
C TYR A 72 11.75 -5.39 9.01
N ASP A 73 11.78 -6.16 7.93
CA ASP A 73 11.38 -7.56 7.92
C ASP A 73 12.41 -8.36 8.71
N SER A 74 12.13 -8.60 9.99
CA SER A 74 12.91 -9.58 10.73
C SER A 74 12.63 -10.95 10.11
N GLU A 75 13.68 -11.69 9.72
CA GLU A 75 13.54 -13.10 9.31
C GLU A 75 12.76 -13.92 10.35
N LYS A 76 12.86 -13.53 11.64
CA LYS A 76 12.09 -14.10 12.76
C LYS A 76 10.57 -14.10 12.54
N TYR A 77 10.00 -13.05 11.94
CA TYR A 77 8.55 -12.90 11.74
C TYR A 77 8.13 -13.11 10.28
N LYS A 78 9.05 -13.49 9.40
CA LYS A 78 8.80 -13.62 7.96
C LYS A 78 7.57 -14.46 7.65
N ILE A 79 7.45 -15.64 8.26
CA ILE A 79 6.31 -16.55 8.05
C ILE A 79 4.98 -15.85 8.40
N LEU A 80 4.93 -15.16 9.55
CA LEU A 80 3.75 -14.40 9.99
C LEU A 80 3.42 -13.21 9.07
N LEU A 81 4.41 -12.63 8.40
CA LEU A 81 4.21 -11.48 7.50
C LEU A 81 3.86 -11.90 6.07
N THR A 82 4.32 -13.06 5.62
CA THR A 82 4.14 -13.53 4.24
C THR A 82 2.95 -14.45 4.04
N ASP A 83 2.61 -15.28 5.03
CA ASP A 83 1.52 -16.24 4.95
C ASP A 83 0.26 -15.70 5.63
N LYS A 84 -0.70 -15.27 4.81
CA LYS A 84 -1.96 -14.67 5.28
C LYS A 84 -2.80 -15.61 6.14
N ILE A 85 -2.73 -16.92 5.90
CA ILE A 85 -3.50 -17.91 6.68
C ILE A 85 -2.90 -18.00 8.07
N ILE A 86 -1.57 -18.10 8.17
CA ILE A 86 -0.87 -18.11 9.45
C ILE A 86 -1.07 -16.78 10.19
N THR A 87 -0.98 -15.63 9.51
CA THR A 87 -1.26 -14.32 10.13
C THR A 87 -2.66 -14.27 10.73
N GLU A 88 -3.67 -14.69 9.96
CA GLU A 88 -5.07 -14.67 10.40
C GLU A 88 -5.27 -15.56 11.63
N GLN A 89 -4.73 -16.78 11.61
CA GLN A 89 -4.80 -17.71 12.75
C GLN A 89 -4.11 -17.14 13.99
N PHE A 90 -2.94 -16.53 13.83
CA PHE A 90 -2.22 -15.90 14.92
C PHE A 90 -3.01 -14.72 15.53
N PHE A 91 -3.59 -13.86 14.70
CA PHE A 91 -4.43 -12.77 15.18
C PHE A 91 -5.72 -13.27 15.84
N ARG A 92 -6.29 -14.39 15.35
CA ARG A 92 -7.48 -15.00 15.92
C ARG A 92 -7.21 -15.57 17.31
N SER A 93 -6.06 -16.22 17.50
CA SER A 93 -5.65 -16.73 18.82
C SER A 93 -5.42 -15.62 19.85
N LEU A 94 -5.07 -14.42 19.39
CA LEU A 94 -4.95 -13.21 20.21
C LEU A 94 -6.27 -12.44 20.36
N SER A 95 -7.39 -12.95 19.83
CA SER A 95 -8.70 -12.27 19.83
C SER A 95 -8.67 -10.86 19.21
N ILE A 96 -7.78 -10.63 18.24
CA ILE A 96 -7.75 -9.39 17.47
C ILE A 96 -8.95 -9.39 16.51
N PRO A 97 -9.74 -8.30 16.43
CA PRO A 97 -10.86 -8.20 15.48
C PRO A 97 -10.40 -8.29 14.03
N GLN A 98 -11.05 -9.13 13.23
CA GLN A 98 -10.74 -9.35 11.81
C GLN A 98 -12.03 -9.44 10.99
N PRO A 99 -11.96 -9.19 9.66
CA PRO A 99 -13.05 -9.54 8.75
C PRO A 99 -13.44 -11.02 8.87
N HIS A 100 -14.72 -11.32 8.66
CA HIS A 100 -15.19 -12.70 8.60
C HIS A 100 -14.65 -13.38 7.33
N THR A 101 -13.90 -14.46 7.51
CA THR A 101 -13.35 -15.29 6.42
C THR A 101 -14.34 -16.40 6.10
N ILE A 102 -14.94 -16.36 4.92
CA ILE A 102 -15.87 -17.37 4.38
C ILE A 102 -15.13 -18.70 4.18
N CYS A 103 -14.06 -18.69 3.38
CA CYS A 103 -13.25 -19.88 3.15
C CYS A 103 -11.80 -19.55 2.78
N LYS A 104 -10.93 -20.56 2.85
CA LYS A 104 -9.51 -20.53 2.48
C LYS A 104 -9.22 -21.62 1.45
N LEU A 105 -8.50 -21.29 0.39
CA LEU A 105 -8.02 -22.27 -0.59
C LEU A 105 -6.56 -22.63 -0.28
N ILE A 106 -6.31 -23.88 0.11
CA ILE A 106 -4.98 -24.38 0.45
C ILE A 106 -4.73 -25.65 -0.36
N ASN A 107 -3.71 -25.65 -1.22
CA ASN A 107 -3.36 -26.81 -2.06
C ASN A 107 -4.53 -27.40 -2.85
N ASN A 108 -5.43 -26.55 -3.38
CA ASN A 108 -6.67 -26.92 -4.07
C ASN A 108 -7.79 -27.53 -3.20
N HIS A 109 -7.65 -27.49 -1.88
CA HIS A 109 -8.70 -27.86 -0.92
C HIS A 109 -9.29 -26.61 -0.26
N ILE A 110 -10.57 -26.66 0.11
CA ILE A 110 -11.30 -25.53 0.70
C ILE A 110 -11.39 -25.77 2.20
N TYR A 111 -11.11 -24.75 3.00
CA TYR A 111 -11.17 -24.80 4.45
C TYR A 111 -11.99 -23.65 5.03
N THR A 112 -12.62 -23.87 6.18
CA THR A 112 -13.22 -22.81 7.01
C THR A 112 -12.16 -21.89 7.62
N SER A 113 -12.59 -20.84 8.32
CA SER A 113 -11.69 -20.02 9.11
C SER A 113 -10.89 -20.79 10.17
N GLU A 114 -11.46 -21.88 10.70
CA GLU A 114 -10.89 -22.75 11.73
C GLU A 114 -10.05 -23.90 11.13
N LEU A 115 -9.77 -23.86 9.83
CA LEU A 115 -9.00 -24.86 9.09
C LEU A 115 -9.66 -26.26 9.06
N VAL A 116 -11.00 -26.28 9.09
CA VAL A 116 -11.77 -27.51 8.84
C VAL A 116 -12.04 -27.60 7.33
N GLU A 117 -11.69 -28.73 6.72
CA GLU A 117 -11.91 -28.94 5.28
C GLU A 117 -13.42 -29.02 4.95
N ILE A 118 -13.83 -28.34 3.89
CA ILE A 118 -15.22 -28.26 3.42
C ILE A 118 -15.30 -28.43 1.91
N SER A 119 -16.51 -28.69 1.41
CA SER A 119 -16.80 -28.77 -0.02
C SER A 119 -17.24 -27.42 -0.58
N TYR A 120 -17.29 -27.33 -1.91
CA TYR A 120 -17.78 -26.11 -2.59
C TYR A 120 -19.27 -25.84 -2.28
N ASN A 121 -20.08 -26.87 -2.09
CA ASN A 121 -21.49 -26.73 -1.75
C ASN A 121 -21.70 -26.03 -0.41
N ASP A 122 -20.78 -26.22 0.54
CA ASP A 122 -20.83 -25.59 1.85
C ASP A 122 -20.55 -24.08 1.75
N VAL A 123 -19.69 -23.67 0.80
CA VAL A 123 -19.38 -22.26 0.54
C VAL A 123 -20.56 -21.53 -0.11
N GLU A 124 -21.29 -22.17 -1.04
CA GLU A 124 -22.45 -21.55 -1.68
C GLU A 124 -23.55 -21.18 -0.68
N GLN A 125 -23.73 -21.99 0.37
CA GLN A 125 -24.70 -21.70 1.43
C GLN A 125 -24.36 -20.46 2.24
N GLU A 126 -23.08 -20.13 2.43
CA GLU A 126 -22.67 -18.91 3.15
C GLU A 126 -22.76 -17.63 2.30
N LEU A 127 -22.82 -17.75 0.97
CA LEU A 127 -22.90 -16.62 0.04
C LEU A 127 -24.34 -16.17 -0.25
N THR A 128 -25.34 -16.94 0.19
CA THR A 128 -26.77 -16.73 -0.10
C THR A 128 -27.49 -16.12 1.09
#